data_AF-A0A194WU99-F1
#
_entry.id   AF-A0A194WU99-F1
#
_cell.length_a   1.000
_cell.length_b   1.000
_cell.length_c   1.000
_cell.angle_alpha   90.00
_cell.angle_beta   90.00
_cell.angle_gamma   90.00
#
_symmetry.space_group_name_H-M   'P 1'
#
loop_
_entity.id
_entity.type
_entity.pdbx_description
1 polymer ?
#
loop_
_entity_poly.entity_id
_entity_poly.type
_entity_poly.pdbx_seq_one_letter_code
_entity_poly.pdbx_strand_id
1 'polypeptide(L)'
;MIISISLAILDVLLPSFIPRWASAAKETVSIRKNTPTAYMDGLRGIATVVVYLTHFAVNWFPILLARYGAQASDVFILQMPIIRVFFSGRAAVATFFVVSGYALSYSALTKIHKGQRAEAFDTLSSSAFRRCMRLYLPCAADTLICALLAYYGMFRHDPLNWHAIPPSLPTLNAQLWDWWEQLKILIYPFIYVEGAPFSPRYNGHLWTIPFEVRGSWVTYGTVLISANLTPIWRLAFFVTWAIYLWVMGKWDLFLFASGILIASLDVAR
;
A
#
# COMPACT_ATOMS: atom_id res chain seq x y z
N MET A 1 -32.60 13.02 -5.93
CA MET A 1 -32.14 11.66 -5.57
C MET A 1 -30.83 11.28 -6.27
N ILE A 2 -30.72 11.41 -7.60
CA ILE A 2 -29.48 11.11 -8.36
C ILE A 2 -28.29 11.99 -7.93
N ILE A 3 -28.50 13.30 -7.77
CA ILE A 3 -27.44 14.26 -7.37
C ILE A 3 -26.88 13.97 -5.96
N SER A 4 -27.72 13.50 -5.04
CA SER A 4 -27.31 13.17 -3.66
C SER A 4 -26.47 11.90 -3.58
N ILE A 5 -26.70 10.93 -4.48
CA ILE A 5 -25.90 9.69 -4.57
C ILE A 5 -24.50 10.02 -5.11
N SER A 6 -24.39 10.92 -6.10
CA SER A 6 -23.11 11.35 -6.68
C SER A 6 -22.19 12.02 -5.66
N LEU A 7 -22.72 12.85 -4.77
CA LEU A 7 -21.95 13.54 -3.73
C LEU A 7 -21.48 12.59 -2.63
N ALA A 8 -22.31 11.62 -2.22
CA ALA A 8 -21.92 10.63 -1.22
C ALA A 8 -20.80 9.70 -1.71
N ILE A 9 -20.81 9.33 -3.00
CA ILE A 9 -19.73 8.54 -3.62
C ILE A 9 -18.44 9.37 -3.65
N LEU A 10 -18.52 10.65 -4.01
CA LEU A 10 -17.38 11.55 -3.99
C LEU A 10 -16.78 11.67 -2.57
N ASP A 11 -17.61 11.85 -1.55
CA ASP A 11 -17.17 11.97 -0.14
C ASP A 11 -16.51 10.70 0.43
N VAL A 12 -16.84 9.53 -0.13
CA VAL A 12 -16.21 8.24 0.20
C VAL A 12 -14.86 8.08 -0.50
N LEU A 13 -14.70 8.65 -1.69
CA LEU A 13 -13.46 8.60 -2.47
C LEU A 13 -12.47 9.71 -2.11
N LEU A 14 -12.94 10.80 -1.49
CA LEU A 14 -12.10 11.90 -1.06
C LEU A 14 -11.13 11.46 0.06
N PRO A 15 -9.81 11.72 -0.09
CA PRO A 15 -8.85 11.53 0.98
C PRO A 15 -9.25 12.29 2.24
N SER A 16 -8.93 11.73 3.40
CA SER A 16 -9.33 12.26 4.72
C SER A 16 -8.81 13.66 5.07
N PHE A 17 -7.94 14.24 4.24
CA PHE A 17 -7.41 15.60 4.35
C PHE A 17 -8.13 16.62 3.45
N ILE A 18 -8.96 16.16 2.50
CA ILE A 18 -9.81 17.07 1.72
C ILE A 18 -11.10 17.30 2.52
N PRO A 19 -11.45 18.55 2.85
CA PRO A 19 -12.70 18.84 3.54
C PRO A 19 -13.88 18.29 2.74
N ARG A 20 -14.69 17.43 3.35
CA ARG A 20 -15.94 16.97 2.75
C ARG A 20 -16.86 18.18 2.64
N TRP A 21 -17.06 18.68 1.43
CA TRP A 21 -17.76 19.95 1.21
C TRP A 21 -19.20 19.94 1.77
N ALA A 22 -19.84 18.75 1.83
CA ALA A 22 -21.15 18.56 2.46
C ALA A 22 -21.12 18.58 4.00
N SER A 23 -19.99 18.27 4.65
CA SER A 23 -19.79 18.36 6.10
C SER A 23 -19.15 19.68 6.55
N ALA A 24 -18.45 20.38 5.65
CA ALA A 24 -17.78 21.65 5.92
C ALA A 24 -18.74 22.77 6.35
N ALA A 25 -20.03 22.68 6.00
CA ALA A 25 -21.04 23.62 6.46
C ALA A 25 -21.46 23.43 7.94
N LYS A 26 -20.98 22.39 8.63
CA LYS A 26 -21.46 22.01 9.99
C LYS A 26 -20.37 21.76 11.04
N GLU A 27 -19.09 21.70 10.68
CA GLU A 27 -18.03 21.48 11.67
C GLU A 27 -17.53 22.80 12.24
N THR A 28 -18.05 23.17 13.42
CA THR A 28 -17.24 23.87 14.42
C THR A 28 -15.93 23.11 14.58
N VAL A 29 -14.80 23.83 14.67
CA VAL A 29 -13.45 23.28 14.84
C VAL A 29 -13.41 22.43 16.11
N SER A 30 -13.81 21.16 16.00
CA SER A 30 -13.65 20.19 17.06
C SER A 30 -12.19 19.76 17.03
N ILE A 31 -11.50 19.86 18.18
CA ILE A 31 -10.16 19.30 18.33
C ILE A 31 -10.28 17.81 18.02
N ARG A 32 -9.79 17.41 16.84
CA ARG A 32 -9.87 16.03 16.34
C ARG A 32 -9.17 15.14 17.37
N LYS A 33 -9.92 14.39 18.18
CA LYS A 33 -9.34 13.41 19.09
C LYS A 33 -8.59 12.38 18.25
N ASN A 34 -7.30 12.20 18.52
CA ASN A 34 -6.50 11.17 17.87
C ASN A 34 -7.18 9.82 18.07
N THR A 35 -7.42 9.10 16.98
CA THR A 35 -7.89 7.72 17.07
C THR A 35 -6.80 6.86 17.71
N PRO A 36 -7.15 5.71 18.32
CA PRO A 36 -6.16 4.79 18.89
C PRO A 36 -5.07 4.36 17.90
N THR A 37 -5.36 4.44 16.59
CA THR A 37 -4.44 4.08 15.51
C THR A 37 -3.73 5.28 14.87
N ALA A 38 -3.85 6.50 15.41
CA ALA A 38 -3.27 7.71 14.80
C ALA A 38 -1.73 7.64 14.66
N TYR A 39 -1.04 6.94 15.57
CA TYR A 39 0.41 6.72 15.48
C TYR A 39 0.80 5.93 14.20
N MET A 40 -0.11 5.10 13.69
CA MET A 40 0.11 4.34 12.46
C MET A 40 0.13 5.24 11.22
N ASP A 41 -0.68 6.28 11.21
CA ASP A 41 -0.68 7.28 10.14
C ASP A 41 0.65 8.05 10.13
N GLY A 42 1.20 8.37 11.31
CA GLY A 42 2.54 8.93 11.45
C GLY A 42 3.65 8.00 10.92
N LEU A 43 3.59 6.72 11.27
CA LEU A 43 4.55 5.72 10.79
C LEU A 43 4.50 5.54 9.26
N ARG A 44 3.29 5.51 8.68
CA ARG A 44 3.10 5.51 7.21
C ARG A 44 3.71 6.77 6.58
N GLY A 45 3.51 7.94 7.19
CA GLY A 45 4.09 9.20 6.72
C GLY A 45 5.63 9.16 6.67
N ILE A 46 6.27 8.68 7.73
CA ILE A 46 7.73 8.49 7.78
C ILE A 46 8.17 7.51 6.68
N ALA A 47 7.48 6.38 6.53
CA ALA A 47 7.80 5.40 5.49
C ALA A 47 7.66 5.99 4.08
N THR A 48 6.68 6.85 3.81
CA THR A 48 6.53 7.55 2.52
C THR A 48 7.74 8.43 2.22
N VAL A 49 8.23 9.19 3.22
CA VAL A 49 9.43 10.03 3.07
C VAL A 49 10.64 9.16 2.76
N VAL A 50 10.81 8.02 3.43
CA VAL A 50 11.92 7.08 3.17
C VAL A 50 11.84 6.49 1.76
N VAL A 51 10.64 6.12 1.28
CA VAL A 51 10.46 5.62 -0.11
C VAL A 51 10.84 6.71 -1.12
N TYR A 52 10.38 7.95 -0.91
CA TYR A 52 10.75 9.09 -1.74
C TYR A 52 12.27 9.31 -1.76
N LEU A 53 12.90 9.40 -0.59
CA LEU A 53 14.35 9.57 -0.45
C LEU A 53 15.12 8.42 -1.12
N THR A 54 14.61 7.20 -1.05
CA THR A 54 15.23 6.04 -1.70
C THR A 54 15.19 6.21 -3.22
N HIS A 55 14.04 6.50 -3.82
CA HIS A 55 13.96 6.68 -5.28
C HIS A 55 14.77 7.88 -5.77
N PHE A 56 14.84 8.95 -4.97
CA PHE A 56 15.72 10.07 -5.24
C PHE A 56 17.21 9.66 -5.15
N ALA A 57 17.61 8.96 -4.09
CA ALA A 57 18.99 8.50 -3.94
C ALA A 57 19.40 7.51 -5.04
N VAL A 58 18.55 6.56 -5.40
CA VAL A 58 18.82 5.58 -6.47
C VAL A 58 19.18 6.29 -7.78
N ASN A 59 18.47 7.36 -8.15
CA ASN A 59 18.61 8.01 -9.44
C ASN A 59 19.73 9.07 -9.49
N TRP A 60 19.96 9.81 -8.41
CA TRP A 60 20.91 10.94 -8.38
C TRP A 60 22.18 10.66 -7.56
N PHE A 61 22.11 9.76 -6.59
CA PHE A 61 23.20 9.44 -5.68
C PHE A 61 23.34 7.92 -5.48
N PRO A 62 23.57 7.13 -6.55
CA PRO A 62 23.55 5.67 -6.50
C PRO A 62 24.56 5.08 -5.51
N ILE A 63 25.62 5.81 -5.18
CA ILE A 63 26.60 5.45 -4.16
C ILE A 63 25.97 5.24 -2.77
N LEU A 64 24.85 5.90 -2.47
CA LEU A 64 24.13 5.74 -1.21
C LEU A 64 23.39 4.39 -1.09
N LEU A 65 23.31 3.60 -2.18
CA LEU A 65 22.74 2.25 -2.15
C LEU A 65 23.68 1.24 -1.50
N ALA A 66 24.98 1.48 -1.57
CA ALA A 66 25.99 0.64 -0.96
C ALA A 66 25.90 0.68 0.58
N ARG A 67 26.53 -0.30 1.23
CA ARG A 67 26.62 -0.37 2.70
C ARG A 67 27.98 0.17 3.11
N TYR A 68 28.04 0.86 4.24
CA TYR A 68 29.31 1.31 4.77
C TYR A 68 30.25 0.11 4.93
N GLY A 69 31.45 0.21 4.34
CA GLY A 69 32.46 -0.85 4.31
C GLY A 69 32.13 -2.04 3.39
N ALA A 70 31.13 -1.95 2.50
CA ALA A 70 30.89 -3.01 1.50
C ALA A 70 32.03 -3.09 0.49
N GLN A 71 32.62 -1.95 0.12
CA GLN A 71 33.85 -1.82 -0.64
C GLN A 71 34.75 -0.75 -0.01
N ALA A 72 36.03 -0.69 -0.41
CA ALA A 72 36.98 0.29 0.10
C ALA A 72 36.55 1.75 -0.14
N SER A 73 35.73 2.00 -1.17
CA SER A 73 35.16 3.31 -1.50
C SER A 73 33.88 3.66 -0.72
N ASP A 74 33.28 2.71 0.00
CA ASP A 74 32.00 2.89 0.69
C ASP A 74 32.21 3.39 2.13
N VAL A 75 32.68 4.62 2.25
CA VAL A 75 33.05 5.24 3.54
C VAL A 75 32.22 6.47 3.89
N PHE A 76 31.07 6.65 3.24
CA PHE A 76 30.24 7.84 3.45
C PHE A 76 29.39 7.72 4.72
N ILE A 77 29.27 8.82 5.48
CA ILE A 77 28.48 8.88 6.71
C ILE A 77 27.03 8.41 6.49
N LEU A 78 26.42 8.75 5.35
CA LEU A 78 25.05 8.36 5.02
C LEU A 78 24.87 6.85 4.78
N GLN A 79 25.96 6.12 4.51
CA GLN A 79 25.93 4.66 4.35
C GLN A 79 25.99 3.91 5.69
N MET A 80 26.31 4.62 6.78
CA MET A 80 26.48 4.04 8.12
C MET A 80 25.21 3.30 8.58
N PRO A 81 25.36 2.30 9.46
CA PRO A 81 24.23 1.68 10.15
C PRO A 81 23.34 2.72 10.82
N ILE A 82 22.05 2.42 10.97
CA ILE A 82 21.01 3.34 11.49
C ILE A 82 20.67 4.47 10.51
N ILE A 83 21.64 5.27 10.06
CA ILE A 83 21.40 6.40 9.14
C ILE A 83 20.85 5.89 7.80
N ARG A 84 21.43 4.81 7.26
CA ARG A 84 20.97 4.21 5.99
C ARG A 84 19.51 3.75 6.01
N VAL A 85 18.89 3.57 7.18
CA VAL A 85 17.48 3.15 7.28
C VAL A 85 16.56 4.17 6.61
N PHE A 86 16.92 5.46 6.68
CA PHE A 86 16.18 6.54 6.01
C PHE A 86 16.29 6.52 4.48
N PHE A 87 17.16 5.67 3.94
CA PHE A 87 17.36 5.44 2.49
C PHE A 87 17.05 3.98 2.11
N SER A 88 16.43 3.21 3.02
CA SER A 88 16.11 1.80 2.81
C SER A 88 14.67 1.60 2.38
N GLY A 89 14.40 1.78 1.08
CA GLY A 89 13.06 1.61 0.52
C GLY A 89 12.46 0.22 0.77
N ARG A 90 13.27 -0.85 0.77
CA ARG A 90 12.80 -2.21 1.08
C ARG A 90 12.24 -2.32 2.50
N ALA A 91 12.90 -1.71 3.48
CA ALA A 91 12.42 -1.69 4.86
C ALA A 91 11.12 -0.88 4.98
N ALA A 92 11.05 0.29 4.32
CA ALA A 92 9.85 1.12 4.32
C ALA A 92 8.64 0.43 3.66
N VAL A 93 8.84 -0.25 2.52
CA VAL A 93 7.80 -1.07 1.87
C VAL A 93 7.34 -2.20 2.80
N ALA A 94 8.27 -2.88 3.48
CA ALA A 94 7.91 -3.92 4.44
C ALA A 94 7.09 -3.35 5.61
N THR A 95 7.43 -2.15 6.10
CA THR A 95 6.64 -1.43 7.11
C THR A 95 5.21 -1.16 6.62
N PHE A 96 5.02 -0.70 5.38
CA PHE A 96 3.69 -0.49 4.81
C PHE A 96 2.83 -1.76 4.86
N PHE A 97 3.40 -2.92 4.51
CA PHE A 97 2.66 -4.18 4.47
C PHE A 97 2.25 -4.65 5.88
N VAL A 98 3.15 -4.59 6.86
CA VAL A 98 2.81 -4.92 8.27
C VAL A 98 1.75 -3.97 8.81
N VAL A 99 1.93 -2.66 8.59
CA VAL A 99 1.01 -1.63 9.05
C VAL A 99 -0.34 -1.72 8.34
N SER A 100 -0.38 -2.16 7.08
CA SER A 100 -1.60 -2.50 6.35
C SER A 100 -2.31 -3.73 6.93
N GLY A 101 -1.60 -4.83 7.20
CA GLY A 101 -2.17 -6.00 7.86
C GLY A 101 -2.79 -5.67 9.22
N TYR A 102 -2.11 -4.87 10.04
CA TYR A 102 -2.63 -4.40 11.32
C TYR A 102 -3.88 -3.54 11.14
N ALA A 103 -3.79 -2.46 10.37
CA ALA A 103 -4.87 -1.47 10.26
C ALA A 103 -6.17 -2.09 9.71
N LEU A 104 -6.05 -3.02 8.77
CA LEU A 104 -7.18 -3.69 8.16
C LEU A 104 -7.88 -4.68 9.07
N SER A 105 -7.12 -5.34 9.95
CA SER A 105 -7.65 -6.37 10.84
C SER A 105 -8.16 -5.82 12.17
N TYR A 106 -7.54 -4.75 12.68
CA TYR A 106 -7.76 -4.22 14.04
C TYR A 106 -9.24 -3.98 14.39
N SER A 107 -9.98 -3.24 13.55
CA SER A 107 -11.38 -2.90 13.81
C SER A 107 -12.28 -4.14 13.84
N ALA A 108 -12.12 -5.04 12.87
CA ALA A 108 -12.90 -6.27 12.81
C ALA A 108 -12.55 -7.22 13.96
N LEU A 109 -11.27 -7.39 14.30
CA LEU A 109 -10.82 -8.20 15.43
C LEU A 109 -11.34 -7.67 16.77
N THR A 110 -11.35 -6.35 16.96
CA THR A 110 -11.92 -5.70 18.15
C THR A 110 -13.40 -6.05 18.32
N LYS A 111 -14.18 -5.96 17.24
CA LYS A 111 -15.60 -6.32 17.25
C LYS A 111 -15.83 -7.80 17.52
N ILE A 112 -15.03 -8.68 16.90
CA ILE A 112 -15.08 -10.12 17.15
C ILE A 112 -14.77 -10.43 18.62
N HIS A 113 -13.77 -9.76 19.20
CA HIS A 113 -13.40 -9.93 20.62
C HIS A 113 -14.55 -9.52 21.55
N LYS A 114 -15.29 -8.46 21.21
CA LYS A 114 -16.48 -8.00 21.94
C LYS A 114 -17.76 -8.82 21.69
N GLY A 115 -17.69 -9.89 20.88
CA GLY A 115 -18.87 -10.68 20.49
C GLY A 115 -19.75 -10.06 19.41
N GLN A 116 -19.38 -8.91 18.85
CA GLN A 116 -20.12 -8.16 17.82
C GLN A 116 -19.81 -8.66 16.40
N ARG A 117 -20.06 -9.95 16.13
CA ARG A 117 -19.64 -10.60 14.87
C ARG A 117 -20.33 -10.05 13.62
N ALA A 118 -21.63 -9.79 13.68
CA ALA A 118 -22.37 -9.24 12.53
C ALA A 118 -21.76 -7.91 12.06
N GLU A 119 -21.50 -7.00 13.01
CA GLU A 119 -20.85 -5.73 12.71
C GLU A 119 -19.41 -5.90 12.21
N ALA A 120 -18.70 -6.93 12.64
CA ALA A 120 -17.37 -7.24 12.12
C ALA A 120 -17.44 -7.63 10.64
N PHE A 121 -18.44 -8.41 10.23
CA PHE A 121 -18.64 -8.78 8.82
C PHE A 121 -18.99 -7.58 7.95
N ASP A 122 -19.87 -6.69 8.43
CA ASP A 122 -20.17 -5.44 7.74
C ASP A 122 -18.90 -4.58 7.59
N THR A 123 -18.07 -4.54 8.63
CA THR A 123 -16.80 -3.80 8.61
C THR A 123 -15.85 -4.37 7.57
N LEU A 124 -15.68 -5.69 7.52
CA LEU A 124 -14.81 -6.37 6.56
C LEU A 124 -15.26 -6.13 5.12
N SER A 125 -16.55 -6.37 4.82
CA SER A 125 -17.12 -6.19 3.48
C SER A 125 -16.98 -4.75 2.99
N SER A 126 -17.37 -3.80 3.83
CA SER A 126 -17.35 -2.38 3.52
C SER A 126 -15.91 -1.84 3.35
N SER A 127 -14.97 -2.33 4.18
CA SER A 127 -13.55 -1.97 4.08
C SER A 127 -12.90 -2.55 2.83
N ALA A 128 -13.23 -3.79 2.47
CA ALA A 128 -12.69 -4.46 1.29
C ALA A 128 -13.05 -3.71 0.01
N PHE A 129 -14.33 -3.36 -0.17
CA PHE A 129 -14.80 -2.66 -1.36
C PHE A 129 -14.16 -1.27 -1.52
N ARG A 130 -14.20 -0.44 -0.47
CA ARG A 130 -13.65 0.92 -0.52
C ARG A 130 -12.15 0.95 -0.76
N ARG A 131 -11.40 0.00 -0.19
CA ARG A 131 -9.94 -0.02 -0.32
C ARG A 131 -9.49 -0.24 -1.75
N CYS A 132 -10.13 -1.14 -2.49
CA CYS A 132 -9.82 -1.37 -3.91
C CYS A 132 -9.98 -0.08 -4.72
N MET A 133 -11.10 0.64 -4.53
CA MET A 133 -11.34 1.91 -5.24
C MET A 133 -10.30 2.98 -4.88
N ARG A 134 -10.01 3.14 -3.58
CA ARG A 134 -9.02 4.13 -3.10
C ARG A 134 -7.60 3.86 -3.61
N LEU A 135 -7.22 2.60 -3.82
CA LEU A 135 -5.90 2.26 -4.34
C LEU A 135 -5.85 2.36 -5.87
N TYR A 136 -6.84 1.79 -6.57
CA TYR A 136 -6.78 1.72 -8.04
C TYR A 136 -7.11 3.03 -8.75
N LEU A 137 -8.04 3.85 -8.24
CA LEU A 137 -8.42 5.09 -8.93
C LEU A 137 -7.27 6.10 -9.03
N PRO A 138 -6.52 6.41 -7.96
CA PRO A 138 -5.35 7.28 -8.07
C PRO A 138 -4.26 6.70 -8.98
N CYS A 139 -4.05 5.38 -8.96
CA CYS A 139 -3.08 4.71 -9.84
C CYS A 139 -3.50 4.79 -11.32
N ALA A 140 -4.79 4.63 -11.62
CA ALA A 140 -5.33 4.77 -12.97
C ALA A 140 -5.15 6.20 -13.48
N ALA A 141 -5.45 7.21 -12.64
CA ALA A 141 -5.23 8.61 -12.99
C ALA A 141 -3.76 8.93 -13.23
N ASP A 142 -2.87 8.50 -12.34
CA ASP A 142 -1.42 8.68 -12.47
C ASP A 142 -0.86 8.05 -13.75
N THR A 143 -1.16 6.77 -14.00
CA THR A 143 -0.69 6.08 -15.22
C THR A 143 -1.30 6.66 -16.50
N LEU A 144 -2.51 7.22 -16.45
CA LEU A 144 -3.11 7.92 -17.59
C LEU A 144 -2.34 9.22 -17.88
N ILE A 145 -1.99 9.99 -16.84
CA ILE A 145 -1.15 11.18 -16.99
C ILE A 145 0.19 10.78 -17.61
N CYS A 146 0.82 9.71 -17.13
CA CYS A 146 2.05 9.18 -17.72
C CYS A 146 1.86 8.77 -19.20
N ALA A 147 0.75 8.14 -19.57
CA ALA A 147 0.47 7.78 -20.96
C ALA A 147 0.34 9.01 -21.87
N LEU A 148 -0.35 10.05 -21.40
CA LEU A 148 -0.51 11.31 -22.14
C LEU A 148 0.83 12.04 -22.28
N LEU A 149 1.59 12.17 -21.19
CA LEU A 149 2.92 12.79 -21.22
C LEU A 149 3.89 12.02 -22.14
N ALA A 150 3.82 10.69 -22.18
CA ALA A 150 4.63 9.88 -23.09
C ALA A 150 4.26 10.13 -24.55
N TYR A 151 2.96 10.19 -24.87
CA TYR A 151 2.47 10.49 -26.21
C TYR A 151 2.91 11.87 -26.73
N TYR A 152 2.95 12.87 -25.84
CA TYR A 152 3.46 14.22 -26.18
C TYR A 152 4.99 14.34 -26.14
N GLY A 153 5.73 13.24 -25.95
CA GLY A 153 7.19 13.25 -25.91
C GLY A 153 7.77 13.99 -24.71
N MET A 154 7.02 14.07 -23.60
CA MET A 154 7.39 14.82 -22.40
C MET A 154 8.13 13.99 -21.35
N PHE A 155 8.40 12.70 -21.61
CA PHE A 155 9.28 11.89 -20.78
C PHE A 155 10.74 12.13 -21.13
N ARG A 156 11.58 12.21 -20.09
CA ARG A 156 13.05 12.20 -20.22
C ARG A 156 13.60 11.03 -19.42
N HIS A 157 14.73 10.51 -19.89
CA HIS A 157 15.44 9.46 -19.17
C HIS A 157 15.93 9.98 -17.82
N ASP A 158 15.91 9.11 -16.82
CA ASP A 158 16.62 9.32 -15.56
C ASP A 158 18.14 9.34 -15.82
N PRO A 159 18.95 9.99 -14.96
CA PRO A 159 20.39 10.14 -15.18
C PRO A 159 21.14 8.83 -15.43
N LEU A 160 20.63 7.72 -14.87
CA LEU A 160 21.24 6.40 -14.93
C LEU A 160 20.61 5.48 -15.98
N ASN A 161 19.55 5.92 -16.67
CA ASN A 161 18.78 5.11 -17.63
C ASN A 161 18.32 3.76 -17.06
N TRP A 162 18.04 3.69 -15.75
CA TRP A 162 17.62 2.44 -15.11
C TRP A 162 16.12 2.20 -15.26
N HIS A 163 15.34 3.26 -15.49
CA HIS A 163 13.90 3.17 -15.67
C HIS A 163 13.55 3.17 -17.16
N ALA A 164 12.71 2.22 -17.57
CA ALA A 164 12.16 2.21 -18.92
C ALA A 164 11.21 3.41 -19.10
N ILE A 165 11.39 4.18 -20.17
CA ILE A 165 10.44 5.21 -20.56
C ILE A 165 9.19 4.53 -21.15
N PRO A 166 7.98 4.97 -20.79
CA PRO A 166 6.77 4.48 -21.42
C PRO A 166 6.79 4.72 -22.94
N PRO A 167 6.21 3.83 -23.76
CA PRO A 167 6.22 3.99 -25.20
C PRO A 167 5.47 5.25 -25.63
N SER A 168 5.92 5.85 -26.74
CA SER A 168 5.12 6.83 -27.50
C SER A 168 4.56 6.12 -28.73
N LEU A 169 3.25 5.95 -28.80
CA LEU A 169 2.57 5.28 -29.92
C LEU A 169 2.10 6.26 -31.00
N PRO A 170 1.90 5.80 -32.26
CA PRO A 170 1.64 6.70 -33.39
C PRO A 170 0.35 7.51 -33.31
N THR A 171 -0.64 7.07 -32.52
CA THR A 171 -1.93 7.77 -32.37
C THR A 171 -2.37 7.78 -30.91
N LEU A 172 -3.12 8.81 -30.51
CA LEU A 172 -3.67 8.92 -29.17
C LEU A 172 -4.54 7.72 -28.81
N ASN A 173 -5.35 7.24 -29.75
CA ASN A 173 -6.18 6.05 -29.53
C ASN A 173 -5.34 4.80 -29.26
N ALA A 174 -4.25 4.60 -30.01
CA ALA A 174 -3.32 3.50 -29.74
C ALA A 174 -2.67 3.63 -28.36
N GLN A 175 -2.28 4.85 -27.96
CA GLN A 175 -1.74 5.12 -26.62
C GLN A 175 -2.74 4.79 -25.51
N LEU A 176 -3.99 5.24 -25.64
CA LEU A 176 -5.04 4.99 -24.65
C LEU A 176 -5.41 3.51 -24.55
N TRP A 177 -5.39 2.78 -25.66
CA TRP A 177 -5.58 1.33 -25.66
C TRP A 177 -4.43 0.59 -25.00
N ASP A 178 -3.18 0.95 -25.29
CA ASP A 178 -2.04 0.39 -24.59
C ASP A 178 -2.11 0.69 -23.08
N TRP A 179 -2.40 1.93 -22.70
CA TRP A 179 -2.64 2.29 -21.30
C TRP A 179 -3.72 1.43 -20.64
N TRP A 180 -4.85 1.21 -21.31
CA TRP A 180 -5.91 0.36 -20.80
C TRP A 180 -5.46 -1.10 -20.59
N GLU A 181 -4.73 -1.67 -21.55
CA GLU A 181 -4.16 -3.01 -21.41
C GLU A 181 -3.19 -3.10 -20.23
N GLN A 182 -2.32 -2.10 -20.06
CA GLN A 182 -1.39 -2.03 -18.93
C GLN A 182 -2.09 -1.80 -17.59
N LEU A 183 -3.18 -1.02 -17.57
CA LEU A 183 -3.99 -0.81 -16.37
C LEU A 183 -4.64 -2.13 -15.93
N LYS A 184 -5.15 -2.96 -16.85
CA LYS A 184 -5.69 -4.29 -16.52
C LYS A 184 -4.66 -5.18 -15.83
N ILE A 185 -3.41 -5.13 -16.27
CA ILE A 185 -2.30 -5.86 -15.64
C ILE A 185 -2.02 -5.30 -14.24
N LEU A 186 -1.98 -3.97 -14.08
CA LEU A 186 -1.74 -3.32 -12.79
C LEU A 186 -2.84 -3.63 -11.75
N ILE A 187 -4.10 -3.71 -12.18
CA ILE A 187 -5.23 -4.02 -11.26
C ILE A 187 -5.41 -5.51 -11.00
N TYR A 188 -4.57 -6.38 -11.59
CA TYR A 188 -4.59 -7.82 -11.34
C TYR A 188 -3.75 -8.16 -10.10
N PRO A 189 -4.36 -8.47 -8.94
CA PRO A 189 -3.63 -8.61 -7.68
C PRO A 189 -2.82 -9.91 -7.58
N PHE A 190 -3.08 -10.89 -8.45
CA PHE A 190 -2.43 -12.21 -8.43
C PHE A 190 -1.31 -12.32 -9.44
N ILE A 191 -0.74 -11.19 -9.86
CA ILE A 191 0.42 -11.20 -10.74
C ILE A 191 1.56 -12.00 -10.10
N TYR A 192 2.17 -12.87 -10.92
CA TYR A 192 3.32 -13.67 -10.53
C TYR A 192 4.57 -12.80 -10.61
N VAL A 193 5.28 -12.72 -9.49
CA VAL A 193 6.39 -11.77 -9.26
C VAL A 193 7.56 -12.41 -8.54
N GLU A 194 7.38 -13.66 -8.13
CA GLU A 194 8.39 -14.46 -7.45
C GLU A 194 9.50 -14.92 -8.41
N GLY A 195 9.25 -14.89 -9.73
CA GLY A 195 10.23 -15.23 -10.76
C GLY A 195 10.89 -14.04 -11.47
N ALA A 196 10.31 -12.84 -11.41
CA ALA A 196 10.85 -11.65 -12.08
C ALA A 196 10.33 -10.35 -11.44
N PRO A 197 11.13 -9.26 -11.46
CA PRO A 197 10.66 -7.95 -11.01
C PRO A 197 9.47 -7.50 -11.86
N PHE A 198 8.32 -7.29 -11.21
CA PHE A 198 7.20 -6.62 -11.85
C PHE A 198 7.42 -5.10 -11.82
N SER A 199 7.35 -4.47 -12.97
CA SER A 199 7.39 -3.01 -13.10
C SER A 199 6.30 -2.59 -14.09
N PRO A 200 5.26 -1.87 -13.64
CA PRO A 200 4.23 -1.37 -14.54
C PRO A 200 4.83 -0.44 -15.60
N ARG A 201 4.35 -0.57 -16.84
CA ARG A 201 4.94 0.10 -18.02
C ARG A 201 4.91 1.63 -17.93
N TYR A 202 3.80 2.19 -17.45
CA TYR A 202 3.61 3.65 -17.40
C TYR A 202 4.15 4.29 -16.13
N ASN A 203 4.25 3.54 -15.04
CA ASN A 203 4.88 3.98 -13.81
C ASN A 203 5.41 2.79 -13.01
N GLY A 204 6.73 2.59 -13.07
CA GLY A 204 7.42 1.51 -12.37
C GLY A 204 7.30 1.57 -10.85
N HIS A 205 7.05 2.75 -10.27
CA HIS A 205 6.91 2.92 -8.83
C HIS A 205 5.63 2.30 -8.26
N LEU A 206 4.64 1.99 -9.11
CA LEU A 206 3.37 1.38 -8.69
C LEU A 206 3.43 -0.15 -8.56
N TRP A 207 4.63 -0.74 -8.65
CA TRP A 207 4.81 -2.20 -8.58
C TRP A 207 4.23 -2.84 -7.32
N THR A 208 4.15 -2.13 -6.19
CA THR A 208 3.60 -2.67 -4.93
C THR A 208 2.08 -2.76 -4.89
N ILE A 209 1.36 -2.07 -5.78
CA ILE A 209 -0.10 -1.93 -5.71
C ILE A 209 -0.84 -3.28 -5.82
N PRO A 210 -0.49 -4.20 -6.74
CA PRO A 210 -1.08 -5.54 -6.76
C PRO A 210 -0.91 -6.28 -5.44
N PHE A 211 0.28 -6.18 -4.82
CA PHE A 211 0.60 -6.81 -3.54
C PHE A 211 -0.24 -6.24 -2.40
N GLU A 212 -0.41 -4.91 -2.37
CA GLU A 212 -1.24 -4.25 -1.37
C GLU A 212 -2.69 -4.73 -1.44
N VAL A 213 -3.26 -4.88 -2.64
CA VAL A 213 -4.63 -5.37 -2.80
C VAL A 213 -4.72 -6.86 -2.47
N ARG A 214 -3.79 -7.68 -2.96
CA ARG A 214 -3.71 -9.12 -2.64
C ARG A 214 -3.61 -9.36 -1.14
N GLY A 215 -2.65 -8.69 -0.48
CA GLY A 215 -2.44 -8.78 0.97
C GLY A 215 -3.65 -8.28 1.77
N SER A 216 -4.36 -7.27 1.26
CA SER A 216 -5.62 -6.82 1.86
C SER A 216 -6.69 -7.90 1.83
N TRP A 217 -6.91 -8.56 0.68
CA TRP A 217 -7.90 -9.63 0.56
C TRP A 217 -7.56 -10.84 1.42
N VAL A 218 -6.29 -11.24 1.43
CA VAL A 218 -5.80 -12.29 2.33
C VAL A 218 -6.06 -11.89 3.79
N THR A 219 -5.79 -10.64 4.16
CA THR A 219 -6.07 -10.15 5.53
C THR A 219 -7.53 -10.25 5.91
N TYR A 220 -8.43 -9.75 5.05
CA TYR A 220 -9.87 -9.83 5.31
C TYR A 220 -10.36 -11.27 5.39
N GLY A 221 -9.89 -12.14 4.49
CA GLY A 221 -10.20 -13.57 4.49
C GLY A 221 -9.69 -14.28 5.75
N THR A 222 -8.45 -14.02 6.15
CA THR A 222 -7.83 -14.58 7.38
C THR A 222 -8.63 -14.17 8.63
N VAL A 223 -9.03 -12.90 8.74
CA VAL A 223 -9.86 -12.44 9.88
C VAL A 223 -11.23 -13.12 9.85
N LEU A 224 -11.88 -13.20 8.68
CA LEU A 224 -13.18 -13.84 8.50
C LEU A 224 -13.15 -15.32 8.90
N ILE A 225 -12.19 -16.09 8.39
CA ILE A 225 -12.01 -17.52 8.70
C ILE A 225 -11.82 -17.73 10.21
N SER A 226 -11.14 -16.80 10.87
CA SER A 226 -10.83 -16.89 12.30
C SER A 226 -11.93 -16.41 13.24
N ALA A 227 -13.04 -15.86 12.71
CA ALA A 227 -14.04 -15.12 13.50
C ALA A 227 -14.78 -15.97 14.54
N ASN A 228 -14.85 -17.28 14.31
CA ASN A 228 -15.50 -18.23 15.21
C ASN A 228 -14.51 -18.98 16.13
N LEU A 229 -13.20 -18.79 15.96
CA LEU A 229 -12.20 -19.40 16.83
C LEU A 229 -12.19 -18.70 18.20
N THR A 230 -11.93 -19.47 19.26
CA THR A 230 -11.61 -18.88 20.57
C THR A 230 -10.29 -18.10 20.49
N PRO A 231 -10.01 -17.16 21.41
CA PRO A 231 -8.82 -16.32 21.33
C PRO A 231 -7.50 -17.10 21.21
N ILE A 232 -7.35 -18.21 21.95
CA ILE A 232 -6.14 -19.05 21.92
C ILE A 232 -5.98 -19.72 20.56
N TRP A 233 -7.05 -20.34 20.04
CA TRP A 233 -7.01 -21.00 18.73
C TRP A 233 -6.84 -20.01 17.58
N ARG A 234 -7.40 -18.80 17.71
CA ARG A 234 -7.21 -17.71 16.76
C ARG A 234 -5.75 -17.27 16.70
N LEU A 235 -5.12 -17.09 17.86
CA LEU A 235 -3.71 -16.73 17.94
C LEU A 235 -2.82 -17.83 17.35
N ALA A 236 -3.06 -19.09 17.71
CA ALA A 236 -2.34 -20.24 17.15
C ALA A 236 -2.47 -20.32 15.62
N PHE A 237 -3.68 -20.08 15.10
CA PHE A 237 -3.94 -19.99 13.67
C PHE A 237 -3.12 -18.87 13.00
N PHE A 238 -3.13 -17.65 13.54
CA PHE A 238 -2.36 -16.54 12.98
C PHE A 238 -0.85 -16.78 12.99
N VAL A 239 -0.32 -17.35 14.08
CA VAL A 239 1.11 -17.72 14.17
C VAL A 239 1.46 -18.76 13.12
N THR A 240 0.67 -19.84 13.03
CA THR A 240 0.91 -20.92 12.08
C THR A 240 0.77 -20.44 10.64
N TRP A 241 -0.21 -19.57 10.36
CA TRP A 241 -0.43 -18.98 9.05
C TRP A 241 0.73 -18.08 8.62
N ALA A 242 1.25 -17.24 9.52
CA ALA A 242 2.42 -16.41 9.23
C ALA A 242 3.66 -17.29 8.96
N ILE A 243 3.93 -18.31 9.79
CA ILE A 243 5.05 -19.23 9.60
C ILE A 243 4.91 -19.96 8.25
N TYR A 244 3.73 -20.46 7.91
CA TYR A 244 3.46 -21.11 6.63
C TYR A 244 3.78 -20.18 5.45
N LEU A 245 3.29 -18.94 5.45
CA LEU A 245 3.55 -17.96 4.39
C LEU A 245 5.04 -17.63 4.26
N TRP A 246 5.76 -17.56 5.38
CA TRP A 246 7.22 -17.40 5.39
C TRP A 246 7.92 -18.58 4.72
N VAL A 247 7.59 -19.81 5.11
CA VAL A 247 8.18 -21.04 4.56
C VAL A 247 7.89 -21.17 3.06
N MET A 248 6.71 -20.74 2.60
CA MET A 248 6.35 -20.71 1.19
C MET A 248 7.01 -19.56 0.40
N GLY A 249 7.87 -18.75 1.04
CA GLY A 249 8.55 -17.62 0.40
C GLY A 249 7.63 -16.46 0.02
N LYS A 250 6.40 -16.43 0.57
CA LYS A 250 5.42 -15.35 0.33
C LYS A 250 5.68 -14.17 1.27
N TRP A 251 6.80 -13.50 1.04
CA TRP A 251 7.30 -12.42 1.90
C TRP A 251 6.28 -11.29 2.10
N ASP A 252 5.54 -10.92 1.06
CA ASP A 252 4.53 -9.87 1.12
C ASP A 252 3.36 -10.29 2.02
N LEU A 253 2.81 -11.49 1.80
CA LEU A 253 1.69 -12.01 2.59
C LEU A 253 2.09 -12.28 4.04
N PHE A 254 3.33 -12.74 4.26
CA PHE A 254 3.89 -12.90 5.60
C PHE A 254 3.87 -11.59 6.39
N LEU A 255 4.23 -10.47 5.77
CA LEU A 255 4.21 -9.16 6.42
C LEU A 255 2.78 -8.73 6.78
N PHE A 256 1.82 -8.93 5.88
CA PHE A 256 0.40 -8.71 6.19
C PHE A 256 -0.08 -9.59 7.35
N ALA A 257 0.23 -10.88 7.33
CA ALA A 257 -0.14 -11.83 8.39
C ALA A 257 0.51 -11.46 9.73
N SER A 258 1.75 -10.97 9.71
CA SER A 258 2.43 -10.43 10.90
C SER A 258 1.69 -9.22 11.47
N GLY A 259 1.19 -8.33 10.61
CA GLY A 259 0.32 -7.23 11.03
C GLY A 259 -0.97 -7.69 11.72
N ILE A 260 -1.61 -8.75 11.21
CA ILE A 260 -2.79 -9.36 11.84
C ILE A 260 -2.45 -9.92 13.23
N LEU A 261 -1.30 -10.61 13.35
CA LEU A 261 -0.83 -11.15 14.62
C LEU A 261 -0.63 -10.05 15.66
N ILE A 262 0.04 -8.95 15.27
CA ILE A 262 0.24 -7.80 16.15
C ILE A 262 -1.10 -7.18 16.56
N ALA A 263 -2.04 -7.00 15.63
CA ALA A 263 -3.38 -6.48 15.94
C ALA A 263 -4.15 -7.41 16.88
N SER A 264 -4.05 -8.73 16.70
CA SER A 264 -4.69 -9.71 17.58
C SER A 264 -4.15 -9.69 19.00
N LEU A 265 -2.84 -9.45 19.17
CA LEU A 265 -2.21 -9.30 20.47
C LEU A 265 -2.61 -7.98 21.15
N ASP A 266 -2.73 -6.90 20.38
CA ASP A 266 -3.15 -5.60 20.91
C ASP A 266 -4.61 -5.61 21.37
N VAL A 267 -5.50 -6.24 20.60
CA VAL A 267 -6.93 -6.38 20.97
C VAL A 267 -7.14 -7.26 22.21
N ALA A 268 -6.19 -8.15 22.52
CA ALA A 268 -6.27 -9.05 23.68
C ALA A 268 -5.76 -8.41 24.99
N ARG A 269 -5.16 -7.21 24.94
CA ARG A 269 -4.73 -6.43 26.10
C ARG A 269 -5.89 -5.61 26.66
#